data_AF-A0A4P5QW21-F1
#
_entry.id   AF-A0A4P5QW21-F1
#
_cell.length_a   1.000
_cell.length_b   1.000
_cell.length_c   1.000
_cell.angle_alpha   90.00
_cell.angle_beta   90.00
_cell.angle_gamma   90.00
#
_symmetry.space_group_name_H-M   'P 1'
#
loop_
_entity.id
_entity.type
_entity.pdbx_description
1 polymer ?
#
loop_
_entity_poly.entity_id
_entity_poly.type
_entity_poly.pdbx_seq_one_letter_code
_entity_poly.pdbx_strand_id
1 'polypeptide(L)' 'MGDMRGIPTPICPYCQSTLINITASFNPENYEIEMYLLDNASCAGCGALLTAPTPVDLFL' A
#
# COMPACT_ATOMS: atom_id res chain seq x y z
N MET A 1 12.42 -8.91 9.27
CA MET A 1 10.99 -9.10 8.99
C MET A 1 10.81 -9.63 7.59
N GLY A 2 9.61 -10.12 7.26
CA GLY A 2 9.37 -10.87 6.01
C GLY A 2 9.04 -10.00 4.79
N ASP A 3 9.23 -10.58 3.62
CA ASP A 3 8.71 -10.10 2.35
C ASP A 3 7.35 -10.78 2.10
N MET A 4 6.27 -9.99 2.05
CA MET A 4 4.89 -10.45 1.92
C MET A 4 4.23 -9.82 0.68
N ARG A 5 5.03 -9.39 -0.28
CA ARG A 5 4.55 -8.89 -1.58
C ARG A 5 3.90 -10.03 -2.38
N GLY A 6 3.01 -9.65 -3.29
CA GLY A 6 2.33 -10.56 -4.24
C GLY A 6 0.81 -10.53 -4.15
N ILE A 7 0.23 -10.20 -3.00
CA ILE A 7 -1.21 -9.99 -2.84
C ILE A 7 -1.43 -8.58 -2.25
N PRO A 8 -2.16 -7.68 -2.93
CA PRO A 8 -2.55 -6.39 -2.38
C PRO A 8 -3.29 -6.57 -1.06
N THR A 9 -2.81 -5.95 0.02
CA THR A 9 -3.40 -6.11 1.35
C THR A 9 -3.57 -4.78 2.08
N PRO A 10 -4.76 -4.48 2.62
CA PRO A 10 -4.96 -3.29 3.45
C PRO A 10 -4.51 -3.47 4.91
N ILE A 11 -4.21 -4.71 5.32
CA ILE A 11 -3.78 -5.06 6.67
C ILE A 11 -2.49 -5.85 6.58
N CYS A 12 -1.48 -5.49 7.38
CA CYS A 12 -0.24 -6.25 7.45
C CYS A 12 -0.53 -7.67 7.99
N PRO A 13 -0.28 -8.75 7.23
CA PRO A 13 -0.62 -10.09 7.67
C PRO A 13 0.25 -10.58 8.84
N TYR A 14 1.39 -9.93 9.09
CA TYR A 14 2.29 -10.28 10.19
C TYR A 14 1.90 -9.64 11.53
N CYS A 15 1.67 -8.32 11.56
CA CYS A 15 1.40 -7.60 12.81
C CYS A 15 -0.02 -7.05 12.93
N GLN A 16 -0.87 -7.26 11.91
CA GLN A 16 -2.26 -6.79 11.85
C GLN A 16 -2.45 -5.27 11.86
N SER A 17 -1.37 -4.50 11.65
CA SER A 17 -1.45 -3.05 11.51
C SER A 17 -2.13 -2.66 10.19
N THR A 18 -2.93 -1.60 10.23
CA THR A 18 -3.60 -0.98 9.08
C THR A 18 -2.84 0.22 8.52
N LEU A 19 -1.66 0.56 9.10
CA LEU A 19 -0.84 1.68 8.66
C LEU A 19 0.24 1.18 7.69
N ILE A 20 0.19 1.68 6.46
CA ILE A 20 1.09 1.29 5.37
C ILE A 20 1.77 2.53 4.83
N ASN A 21 3.10 2.51 4.81
CA ASN A 21 3.91 3.50 4.13
C ASN A 21 3.93 3.18 2.64
N ILE A 22 3.60 4.15 1.81
CA ILE A 22 3.64 4.05 0.35
C ILE A 22 4.36 5.26 -0.24
N THR A 23 4.89 5.11 -1.45
CA THR A 23 5.31 6.24 -2.27
C THR A 23 4.18 6.60 -3.21
N ALA A 24 3.67 7.82 -3.08
CA ALA A 24 2.58 8.35 -3.89
C ALA A 24 3.04 9.61 -4.64
N SER A 25 2.47 9.84 -5.81
CA SER A 25 2.52 11.12 -6.53
C SER A 25 1.22 11.87 -6.28
N PHE A 26 1.33 13.17 -6.09
CA PHE A 26 0.21 14.06 -5.85
C PHE A 26 0.03 14.99 -7.04
N ASN A 27 -1.21 15.21 -7.45
CA ASN A 27 -1.52 16.19 -8.47
C ASN A 27 -1.28 17.61 -7.89
N PRO A 28 -0.47 18.46 -8.55
CA PRO A 28 -0.07 19.76 -8.00
C PRO A 28 -1.18 20.82 -8.01
N GLU A 29 -2.28 20.59 -8.73
CA GLU A 29 -3.40 21.53 -8.84
C GLU A 29 -4.45 21.27 -7.74
N ASN A 30 -4.80 20.02 -7.48
CA ASN A 30 -5.85 19.65 -6.51
C ASN A 30 -5.34 18.97 -5.22
N TYR A 31 -4.04 18.67 -5.13
CA TYR A 31 -3.38 18.02 -3.99
C TYR A 31 -3.91 16.60 -3.66
N GLU A 32 -4.58 15.94 -4.60
CA GLU A 32 -5.05 14.56 -4.45
C GLU A 32 -3.98 13.55 -4.88
N ILE A 33 -4.08 12.32 -4.36
CA ILE A 33 -3.22 11.21 -4.80
C ILE A 33 -3.66 10.79 -6.21
N GLU A 34 -2.76 10.92 -7.17
CA GLU A 34 -3.01 10.53 -8.56
C GLU A 34 -2.53 9.09 -8.84
N MET A 35 -1.40 8.72 -8.25
CA MET A 35 -0.79 7.41 -8.43
C MET A 35 0.08 7.04 -7.22
N TYR A 36 0.32 5.75 -7.03
CA TYR A 36 1.22 5.23 -6.02
C TYR A 36 1.87 3.92 -6.49
N LEU A 37 3.03 3.59 -5.92
CA LEU A 37 3.75 2.37 -6.27
C LEU A 37 3.21 1.18 -5.47
N LEU A 38 2.92 0.07 -6.15
CA LEU A 38 2.41 -1.14 -5.50
C LEU A 38 3.49 -1.91 -4.74
N ASP A 39 4.66 -2.13 -5.35
CA ASP A 39 5.71 -3.00 -4.80
C ASP A 39 6.75 -2.28 -3.93
N ASN A 40 6.48 -1.03 -3.54
CA ASN A 40 7.31 -0.23 -2.65
C ASN A 40 6.64 0.04 -1.29
N ALA A 41 5.59 -0.72 -0.95
CA ALA A 41 4.86 -0.52 0.29
C ALA A 41 5.55 -1.22 1.47
N SER A 42 5.46 -0.63 2.65
CA SER A 42 5.90 -1.27 3.89
C SER A 42 4.96 -1.02 5.06
N CYS A 43 4.84 -1.99 5.97
CA CYS A 43 4.05 -1.78 7.18
C CYS A 43 4.71 -0.74 8.10
N ALA A 44 3.98 0.30 8.52
CA ALA A 44 4.52 1.32 9.41
C ALA A 44 4.75 0.82 10.84
N GLY A 45 4.01 -0.21 11.28
CA GLY A 45 4.12 -0.75 12.64
C GLY A 45 5.32 -1.67 12.86
N CYS A 46 5.72 -2.43 11.83
CA CYS A 46 6.80 -3.39 11.97
C CYS A 46 7.90 -3.22 10.90
N GLY A 47 7.58 -2.73 9.69
CA GLY A 47 8.51 -2.66 8.53
C GLY A 47 8.42 -3.80 7.51
N ALA A 48 7.30 -4.53 7.42
CA ALA A 48 7.14 -5.69 6.52
C ALA A 48 7.07 -5.16 5.09
N LEU A 49 7.67 -5.83 4.11
CA LEU A 49 7.46 -5.46 2.71
C LEU A 49 6.09 -5.99 2.27
N LEU A 50 5.27 -5.11 1.72
CA LEU A 50 3.89 -5.39 1.33
C LEU A 50 3.66 -4.95 -0.13
N THR A 51 2.64 -5.50 -0.76
CA THR A 51 2.06 -4.91 -1.98
C THR A 51 0.92 -3.99 -1.56
N ALA A 52 0.96 -2.72 -1.97
CA ALA A 52 -0.05 -1.72 -1.61
C ALA A 52 -1.46 -2.18 -2.06
N PRO A 53 -2.51 -1.92 -1.26
CA PRO A 53 -3.88 -2.22 -1.68
C PRO A 53 -4.29 -1.35 -2.88
N THR A 54 -5.09 -1.92 -3.77
CA THR A 54 -5.76 -1.18 -4.86
C THR A 54 -7.26 -1.09 -4.61
N PRO A 55 -7.95 -0.07 -5.15
CA PRO A 55 -9.40 -0.10 -5.24
C PRO A 55 -9.87 -1.43 -5.84
N VAL A 56 -10.99 -1.94 -5.36
CA VAL A 56 -11.60 -3.13 -5.93
C VAL A 56 -12.08 -2.80 -7.35
N ASP A 57 -11.70 -3.61 -8.32
CA ASP A 57 -12.24 -3.55 -9.67
C ASP A 57 -13.72 -3.96 -9.65
N LEU A 58 -14.62 -2.99 -9.46
CA LEU A 58 -16.07 -3.23 -9.31
C LEU A 58 -16.83 -3.40 -10.65
N PHE A 59 -16.13 -3.56 -11.78
CA PHE A 59 -16.70 -3.54 -13.14
C PHE A 59 -16.55 -4.84 -13.96
N LEU A 60 -16.49 -6.01 -13.31
CA LEU A 60 -16.57 -7.32 -13.99
C LEU A 60 -17.99 -7.89 -13.96
#